data_AF-A0AAV5EXJ7-F1
#
_entry.id   AF-A0AAV5EXJ7-F1
#
_cell.length_a   1.000
_cell.length_b   1.000
_cell.length_c   1.000
_cell.angle_alpha   90.00
_cell.angle_beta   90.00
_cell.angle_gamma   90.00
#
_symmetry.space_group_name_H-M   'P 1'
#
loop_
_entity.id
_entity.type
_entity.pdbx_description
1 polymer ?
#
loop_
_entity_poly.entity_id
_entity_poly.type
_entity_poly.pdbx_seq_one_letter_code
_entity_poly.pdbx_strand_id
1 'polypeptide(L)'
;MIIEQGIVPESSEVIAVKKLSENSPLSRDKAFENEVLNIMALKHENIVKLIGYCHEAQRKVVENNGRYVVADIVECLLCYEYLPNGSVHKNLFGTQYTVLHYF
;
A
#
# COMPACT_ATOMS: atom_id res chain seq x y z
N MET A 1 -4.05 -7.28 1.68
CA MET A 1 -3.17 -6.14 1.37
C MET A 1 -2.73 -6.30 -0.07
N ILE A 2 -2.98 -5.31 -0.93
CA ILE A 2 -2.58 -5.36 -2.34
C ILE A 2 -1.27 -4.56 -2.45
N ILE A 3 -0.22 -5.24 -2.92
CA ILE A 3 1.07 -4.63 -3.25
C ILE A 3 1.23 -4.75 -4.76
N GLU A 4 1.37 -3.61 -5.42
CA GLU A 4 1.60 -3.50 -6.86
C GLU A 4 3.01 -2.97 -7.12
N GLN A 5 3.52 -3.18 -8.33
CA GLN A 5 4.77 -2.58 -8.78
C GLN A 5 4.45 -1.28 -9.53
N GLY A 6 5.17 -0.21 -9.19
CA GLY A 6 5.08 1.10 -9.85
C GLY A 6 6.41 1.52 -10.45
N ILE A 7 6.37 2.53 -11.33
CA ILE A 7 7.55 3.21 -11.89
C ILE A 7 7.40 4.70 -11.62
N VAL A 8 8.42 5.31 -11.04
CA VAL A 8 8.50 6.77 -10.87
C VAL A 8 8.81 7.41 -12.22
N PRO A 9 7.94 8.26 -12.80
CA PRO A 9 8.13 8.79 -14.15
C PRO A 9 9.44 9.56 -14.35
N GLU A 10 9.87 10.32 -13.33
CA GLU A 10 11.02 11.22 -13.43
C GLU A 10 12.36 10.47 -13.34
N SER A 11 12.44 9.39 -12.56
CA SER A 11 13.69 8.64 -12.31
C SER A 11 13.72 7.26 -12.97
N SER A 12 12.60 6.78 -13.50
CA SER A 12 12.41 5.37 -13.92
C SER A 12 12.68 4.35 -12.81
N GLU A 13 12.67 4.78 -11.54
CA GLU A 13 12.88 3.90 -10.40
C GLU A 13 11.65 3.01 -10.18
N VAL A 14 11.91 1.72 -9.93
CA VAL A 14 10.87 0.75 -9.61
C VAL A 14 10.53 0.85 -8.12
N ILE A 15 9.24 0.93 -7.80
CA ILE A 15 8.73 1.03 -6.44
C ILE A 15 7.71 -0.07 -6.13
N ALA A 16 7.54 -0.39 -4.86
CA ALA A 16 6.43 -1.19 -4.36
C ALA A 16 5.32 -0.25 -3.84
N VAL A 17 4.12 -0.37 -4.39
CA VAL A 17 2.96 0.47 -4.04
C VAL A 17 1.99 -0.34 -3.20
N LYS A 18 1.76 0.10 -1.96
CA LYS A 18 0.77 -0.46 -1.05
C LYS A 18 -0.46 0.44 -1.01
N LYS A 19 -1.61 -0.09 -1.45
CA LYS A 19 -2.91 0.60 -1.31
C LYS A 19 -3.54 0.27 0.04
N LEU A 20 -3.86 1.29 0.83
CA LEU A 20 -4.55 1.11 2.11
C LEU A 20 -6.04 0.88 1.86
N SER A 21 -6.54 -0.30 2.23
CA SER A 21 -7.95 -0.68 2.08
C SER A 21 -8.81 -0.16 3.24
N GLU A 22 -10.10 0.04 2.98
CA GLU A 22 -11.10 0.42 4.00
C GLU A 22 -11.32 -0.65 5.07
N ASN A 23 -11.02 -1.92 4.75
CA ASN A 23 -11.24 -3.06 5.65
C ASN A 23 -10.14 -3.23 6.71
N SER A 24 -9.36 -2.19 7.00
CA SER A 24 -8.39 -2.20 8.07
C SER A 24 -9.11 -2.18 9.43
N PRO A 25 -8.61 -2.89 10.47
CA PRO A 25 -9.15 -2.78 11.83
C PRO A 25 -9.00 -1.36 12.41
N LEU A 26 -8.09 -0.56 11.84
CA LEU A 26 -7.97 0.88 12.08
C LEU A 26 -8.63 1.66 10.93
N SER A 27 -9.17 2.85 11.22
CA SER A 27 -9.61 3.77 10.16
C SER A 27 -8.47 4.05 9.19
N ARG A 28 -8.80 4.25 7.91
CA ARG A 28 -7.83 4.56 6.85
C ARG A 28 -6.87 5.67 7.26
N ASP A 29 -7.40 6.75 7.82
CA ASP A 29 -6.61 7.92 8.24
C ASP A 29 -5.64 7.57 9.37
N LYS A 30 -6.07 6.79 10.36
CA LYS A 30 -5.19 6.33 11.44
C LYS A 30 -4.11 5.37 10.94
N ALA A 31 -4.46 4.46 10.04
CA ALA A 31 -3.50 3.54 9.43
C ALA A 31 -2.45 4.32 8.62
N PHE A 32 -2.91 5.31 7.86
CA PHE A 32 -2.07 6.22 7.11
C PHE A 32 -1.14 7.04 8.03
N GLU A 33 -1.67 7.74 9.02
CA GLU A 33 -0.88 8.52 9.99
C GLU A 33 0.17 7.65 10.69
N ASN A 34 -0.21 6.45 11.15
CA ASN A 34 0.71 5.55 11.83
C ASN A 34 1.86 5.09 10.93
N GLU A 35 1.61 4.73 9.66
CA GLU A 35 2.69 4.32 8.75
C GLU A 35 3.51 5.52 8.28
N VAL A 36 2.88 6.63 7.91
CA VAL A 36 3.57 7.81 7.35
C VAL A 36 4.41 8.51 8.40
N LEU A 37 3.87 8.80 9.60
CA LEU A 37 4.63 9.55 10.61
C LEU A 37 5.80 8.74 11.17
N ASN A 38 5.62 7.43 11.35
CA ASN A 38 6.64 6.60 11.98
C ASN A 38 7.64 6.05 10.97
N ILE A 39 7.18 5.47 9.86
CA ILE A 39 8.06 4.73 8.94
C ILE A 39 8.86 5.70 8.06
N MET A 40 8.33 6.88 7.73
CA MET A 40 9.07 7.85 6.91
C MET A 40 10.31 8.39 7.60
N ALA A 41 10.27 8.54 8.93
CA ALA A 41 11.41 8.99 9.70
C ALA A 41 12.45 7.89 9.96
N LEU A 42 12.07 6.61 9.77
CA LEU A 42 12.94 5.47 10.00
C LEU A 42 13.86 5.26 8.80
N LYS A 43 15.17 5.36 9.05
CA LYS A 43 16.21 5.05 8.07
C LYS A 43 17.20 4.06 8.69
N HIS A 44 17.08 2.80 8.29
CA HIS A 44 17.95 1.72 8.76
C HIS A 44 18.14 0.68 7.65
N GLU A 45 19.32 0.06 7.57
CA GLU A 45 19.66 -0.92 6.52
C GLU A 45 18.69 -2.12 6.46
N ASN A 46 18.15 -2.51 7.62
CA ASN A 46 17.23 -3.64 7.75
C ASN A 46 15.73 -3.26 7.75
N ILE A 47 15.39 -2.01 7.41
CA ILE A 47 13.99 -1.54 7.34
C ILE A 47 13.73 -1.04 5.93
N VAL A 48 12.68 -1.58 5.30
CA VAL A 48 12.28 -1.16 3.96
C VAL A 48 11.89 0.31 3.97
N LYS A 49 12.57 1.10 3.14
CA LYS A 49 12.41 2.54 3.09
C LYS A 49 11.07 2.91 2.45
N LEU A 50 10.31 3.76 3.14
CA LEU A 50 9.20 4.50 2.56
C LEU A 50 9.77 5.67 1.74
N ILE A 51 9.55 5.66 0.43
CA ILE A 51 10.03 6.68 -0.52
C ILE A 51 9.02 7.83 -0.64
N GLY A 52 7.73 7.54 -0.53
CA GLY A 52 6.68 8.55 -0.63
C GLY A 52 5.30 7.99 -0.31
N TYR A 53 4.29 8.85 -0.42
CA TYR A 53 2.91 8.50 -0.20
C TYR A 53 1.98 9.36 -1.06
N CYS A 54 0.75 8.89 -1.24
CA CYS A 54 -0.36 9.66 -1.77
C CYS A 54 -1.50 9.61 -0.74
N HIS A 55 -2.12 10.76 -0.50
CA HIS A 55 -3.32 10.90 0.32
C HIS A 55 -4.23 11.93 -0.35
N GLU A 56 -5.00 11.47 -1.33
CA GLU A 56 -5.76 12.34 -2.20
C GLU A 56 -7.24 11.96 -2.21
N ALA A 57 -8.10 12.96 -2.02
CA ALA A 57 -9.54 12.82 -2.20
C ALA A 57 -9.88 13.05 -3.68
N GLN A 58 -10.52 12.06 -4.30
CA GLN A 58 -10.94 12.12 -5.69
C GLN A 58 -12.44 11.88 -5.79
N ARG A 59 -13.13 12.69 -6.61
CA ARG A 59 -14.54 12.48 -6.93
C ARG A 59 -14.68 11.32 -7.90
N LYS A 60 -15.30 10.23 -7.45
CA LYS A 60 -15.57 9.05 -8.28
C LYS A 60 -17.06 8.83 -8.37
N VAL A 61 -17.51 8.36 -9.54
CA VAL A 61 -18.88 7.88 -9.70
C VAL A 61 -18.93 6.45 -9.15
N VAL A 62 -19.75 6.23 -8.13
CA VAL A 62 -19.94 4.94 -7.48
C VAL A 62 -21.40 4.50 -7.58
N GLU A 63 -21.63 3.20 -7.70
CA GLU A 63 -22.98 2.64 -7.66
C GLU A 63 -23.43 2.47 -6.21
N ASN A 64 -24.63 2.94 -5.90
CA ASN A 64 -25.32 2.74 -4.64
C ASN A 64 -26.77 2.33 -4.90
N ASN A 65 -27.10 1.08 -4.61
CA ASN A 65 -28.46 0.53 -4.78
C ASN A 65 -29.05 0.78 -6.18
N GLY A 66 -28.27 0.53 -7.24
CA GLY A 66 -28.68 0.71 -8.64
C GLY A 66 -28.69 2.18 -9.12
N ARG A 67 -28.18 3.12 -8.35
CA ARG A 67 -28.01 4.53 -8.75
C ARG A 67 -26.54 4.92 -8.75
N TYR A 68 -26.12 5.67 -9.76
CA TYR A 68 -24.78 6.25 -9.80
C TYR A 68 -24.76 7.60 -9.07
N VAL A 69 -23.88 7.70 -8.07
CA VAL A 69 -23.68 8.93 -7.29
C VAL A 69 -22.21 9.35 -7.33
N VAL A 70 -21.95 10.65 -7.28
CA VAL A 70 -20.60 11.16 -7.12
C VAL A 70 -20.27 11.16 -5.63
N ALA A 71 -19.20 10.46 -5.25
CA ALA A 71 -18.69 10.43 -3.89
C ALA A 71 -17.22 10.86 -3.87
N ASP A 72 -16.81 11.53 -2.80
CA ASP A 72 -15.40 11.78 -2.53
C ASP A 72 -14.78 10.49 -1.96
N ILE A 73 -13.87 9.90 -2.72
CA ILE A 73 -13.13 8.70 -2.34
C ILE A 73 -11.69 9.10 -2.04
N VAL A 74 -11.24 8.83 -0.82
CA VAL A 74 -9.84 9.06 -0.43
C VAL A 74 -9.01 7.85 -0.82
N GLU A 75 -8.00 8.06 -1.66
CA GLU A 75 -7.00 7.05 -1.98
C GLU A 75 -5.73 7.32 -1.19
N CYS A 76 -5.35 6.33 -0.37
CA CYS A 76 -4.10 6.33 0.37
C CYS A 76 -3.16 5.26 -0.21
N LEU A 77 -2.04 5.72 -0.77
CA LEU A 77 -0.98 4.87 -1.30
C LEU A 77 0.30 5.10 -0.52
N LEU A 78 1.05 4.04 -0.26
CA LEU A 78 2.40 4.10 0.31
C LEU A 78 3.38 3.51 -0.70
N CYS A 79 4.43 4.25 -1.01
CA CYS A 79 5.43 3.90 -2.01
C CYS A 79 6.73 3.54 -1.31
N TYR A 80 7.12 2.27 -1.36
CA TYR A 80 8.34 1.75 -0.77
C TYR A 80 9.40 1.49 -1.84
N GLU A 81 10.66 1.40 -1.41
CA GLU A 81 11.70 0.83 -2.26
C GLU A 81 11.34 -0.58 -2.69
N TYR A 82 11.67 -0.90 -3.93
CA TYR A 82 11.42 -2.23 -4.47
C TYR A 82 12.53 -3.20 -4.06
N LEU A 83 12.14 -4.33 -3.46
CA LEU A 83 13.07 -5.41 -3.12
C LEU A 83 12.98 -6.55 -4.15
N PRO A 84 13.96 -6.70 -5.06
CA PRO A 84 13.87 -7.64 -6.18
C PRO A 84 13.89 -9.11 -5.75
N ASN A 85 14.48 -9.41 -4.60
CA ASN A 85 14.56 -10.78 -4.07
C ASN A 85 13.28 -11.22 -3.36
N GLY A 86 12.29 -10.34 -3.21
CA GLY A 86 11.04 -10.62 -2.51
C GLY A 86 11.22 -10.88 -1.01
N SER A 87 10.19 -11.46 -0.38
CA SER A 87 10.18 -11.68 1.07
C SER A 87 11.05 -12.86 1.50
N VAL A 88 11.52 -12.85 2.75
CA VAL A 88 12.19 -14.00 3.37
C VAL A 88 11.32 -15.25 3.28
N HIS A 89 10.02 -15.13 3.54
CA HIS A 89 9.08 -16.25 3.40
C HIS A 89 9.14 -16.88 2.00
N LYS A 90 9.12 -16.08 0.93
CA LYS A 90 9.24 -16.58 -0.45
C LYS A 90 10.57 -17.32 -0.67
N ASN A 91 11.66 -16.83 -0.11
CA ASN A 91 12.98 -17.44 -0.26
C ASN A 91 13.15 -18.72 0.57
N LEU A 92 12.48 -18.83 1.73
CA LEU A 92 12.56 -20.01 2.60
C LEU A 92 11.59 -21.11 2.19
N PHE A 93 10.39 -20.76 1.75
CA PHE A 93 9.28 -21.71 1.56
C PHE A 93 8.76 -21.76 0.12
N GLY A 94 9.34 -20.99 -0.81
CA GLY A 94 8.84 -20.86 -2.17
C GLY A 94 7.48 -20.15 -2.23
N THR A 95 6.85 -20.20 -3.40
CA THR A 95 5.51 -19.63 -3.65
C THR A 95 4.36 -20.55 -3.23
N GLN A 96 4.65 -21.68 -2.57
CA GLN A 96 3.69 -22.77 -2.43
C GLN A 96 3.03 -22.86 -1.04
N TYR A 97 2.60 -21.74 -0.47
CA TYR A 97 1.61 -21.75 0.63
C TYR A 97 0.72 -20.51 0.55
N THR A 98 -0.30 -20.56 -0.32
CA THR A 98 -1.58 -19.89 -0.03
C THR A 98 -2.53 -20.97 0.46
N VAL A 99 -2.31 -21.47 1.67
CA VAL A 99 -3.40 -22.08 2.43
C VAL A 99 -3.91 -20.99 3.36
N LEU A 100 -5.20 -20.72 3.18
CA LEU A 100 -6.04 -19.77 3.87
C LEU A 100 -5.77 -19.70 5.40
N HIS A 101 -5.64 -18.47 5.90
CA HIS A 101 -5.98 -17.95 7.24
C HIS A 101 -5.66 -18.79 8.51
N TYR A 102 -5.01 -18.19 9.50
CA TYR A 102 -5.60 -17.67 10.77
C TYR A 102 -4.50 -17.31 11.78
N PHE A 103 -4.69 -16.14 12.41
CA PHE A 103 -3.91 -15.44 13.45
C PHE A 103 -2.72 -14.58 13.00
#